data_AF-A0A5R8KH50-F1
#
_entry.id   AF-A0A5R8KH50-F1
#
_cell.length_a   1.000
_cell.length_b   1.000
_cell.length_c   1.000
_cell.angle_alpha   90.00
_cell.angle_beta   90.00
_cell.angle_gamma   90.00
#
_symmetry.space_group_name_H-M   'P 1'
#
loop_
_entity.id
_entity.type
_entity.pdbx_description
1 polymer ?
#
loop_
_entity_poly.entity_id
_entity_poly.type
_entity_poly.pdbx_seq_one_letter_code
_entity_poly.pdbx_strand_id
1 'polypeptide(L)' 'MAKSTISTPTLHGSPYRLDVEAELKSIETTYKRVTKSKKTAIAFLKRAGILDTEGKLAKPYR' A
#
# COMPACT_ATOMS: atom_id res chain seq x y z
N MET A 1 -48.57 17.55 9.90
CA MET A 1 -47.65 16.41 10.09
C MET A 1 -47.30 15.85 8.71
N ALA A 2 -46.11 16.17 8.18
CA ALA A 2 -45.68 15.74 6.84
C ALA A 2 -44.92 14.40 6.93
N LYS A 3 -45.39 13.40 6.19
CA LYS A 3 -44.81 12.05 6.13
C LYS A 3 -43.50 12.07 5.34
N SER A 4 -42.45 11.49 5.90
CA SER A 4 -41.17 11.31 5.21
C SER A 4 -41.29 10.21 4.15
N THR A 5 -40.77 10.47 2.96
CA THR A 5 -40.54 9.44 1.94
C THR A 5 -39.05 9.37 1.69
N ILE A 6 -38.35 8.58 2.51
CA ILE A 6 -36.96 8.19 2.24
C ILE A 6 -37.05 6.97 1.32
N SER A 7 -36.79 7.17 0.03
CA SER A 7 -36.63 6.07 -0.92
C SER A 7 -35.26 5.43 -0.70
N THR A 8 -35.21 4.31 0.01
CA THR A 8 -34.01 3.48 0.14
C THR A 8 -33.74 2.77 -1.19
N PRO A 9 -32.60 3.00 -1.87
CA PRO A 9 -32.26 2.21 -3.05
C PRO A 9 -31.92 0.77 -2.62
N THR A 10 -32.73 -0.19 -3.08
CA THR A 10 -32.51 -1.63 -2.93
C THR A 10 -31.26 -2.07 -3.69
N LEU A 11 -30.22 -2.47 -2.95
CA LEU A 11 -29.00 -3.09 -3.47
C LEU A 11 -29.26 -4.57 -3.82
N HIS A 12 -29.65 -4.83 -5.08
CA HIS A 12 -29.62 -6.18 -5.65
C HIS A 12 -28.32 -6.38 -6.44
N GLY A 13 -27.25 -6.74 -5.73
CA GLY A 13 -25.98 -7.15 -6.30
C GLY A 13 -25.05 -7.65 -5.22
N SER A 14 -24.45 -8.82 -5.41
CA SER A 14 -23.42 -9.35 -4.50
C SER A 14 -22.32 -8.30 -4.28
N PRO A 15 -22.00 -7.91 -3.02
CA PRO A 15 -21.03 -6.84 -2.73
C PRO A 15 -19.60 -7.21 -3.18
N TYR A 16 -19.34 -8.47 -3.53
CA TYR A 16 -18.03 -8.98 -3.92
C TYR A 16 -17.68 -8.73 -5.40
N ARG A 17 -18.60 -8.17 -6.20
CA ARG A 17 -18.30 -7.69 -7.56
C ARG A 17 -18.02 -6.18 -7.61
N LEU A 18 -17.79 -5.55 -6.47
CA LEU A 18 -17.28 -4.19 -6.41
C LEU A 18 -15.82 -4.18 -6.88
N ASP A 19 -15.68 -4.16 -8.19
CA ASP A 19 -14.55 -3.60 -8.93
C ASP A 19 -13.17 -4.19 -8.58
N VAL A 20 -13.02 -5.50 -8.85
CA VAL A 20 -11.75 -6.25 -8.71
C VAL A 20 -10.56 -5.50 -9.35
N GLU A 21 -10.79 -4.78 -10.46
CA GLU A 21 -9.77 -3.95 -11.10
C GLU A 21 -9.31 -2.77 -10.25
N ALA A 22 -10.23 -2.10 -9.56
CA ALA A 22 -9.91 -1.01 -8.64
C ALA A 22 -9.09 -1.53 -7.46
N GLU A 23 -9.43 -2.71 -6.94
CA GLU A 23 -8.69 -3.35 -5.85
C GLU A 23 -7.28 -3.77 -6.29
N LEU A 24 -7.13 -4.40 -7.46
CA LEU A 24 -5.82 -4.73 -8.05
C LEU A 24 -4.95 -3.49 -8.25
N LYS A 25 -5.53 -2.39 -8.74
CA LYS A 25 -4.83 -1.11 -8.90
C LYS A 25 -4.40 -0.50 -7.56
N SER A 26 -5.21 -0.65 -6.51
CA SER A 26 -4.87 -0.22 -5.15
C SER A 26 -3.70 -1.02 -4.56
N ILE A 27 -3.64 -2.33 -4.85
CA ILE A 27 -2.55 -3.21 -4.45
C ILE A 27 -1.26 -2.83 -5.19
N GLU A 28 -1.33 -2.61 -6.50
CA GLU A 28 -0.18 -2.22 -7.31
C GLU A 28 0.41 -0.87 -6.88
N THR A 29 -0.45 0.12 -6.62
CA THR A 29 -0.01 1.44 -6.13
C THR A 29 0.61 1.35 -4.74
N THR A 30 0.04 0.54 -3.86
CA THR A 30 0.61 0.26 -2.54
C THR A 30 1.98 -0.41 -2.66
N TYR A 31 2.12 -1.40 -3.55
CA TYR A 31 3.39 -2.06 -3.83
C TYR A 31 4.45 -1.07 -4.35
N LYS A 32 4.09 -0.19 -5.29
CA LYS A 32 4.99 0.87 -5.80
C LYS A 32 5.44 1.82 -4.68
N ARG A 33 4.54 2.20 -3.78
CA ARG A 33 4.87 3.05 -2.62
C ARG A 33 5.84 2.33 -1.68
N VAL A 34 5.54 1.09 -1.31
CA VAL A 34 6.40 0.27 -0.42
C VAL A 34 7.76 0.04 -1.04
N THR A 35 7.86 -0.28 -2.33
CA THR A 35 9.14 -0.48 -3.01
C THR A 35 9.96 0.80 -3.09
N LYS A 36 9.34 1.96 -3.36
CA LYS A 36 10.02 3.27 -3.31
C LYS A 36 10.52 3.60 -1.90
N SER A 37 9.70 3.34 -0.87
CA SER A 37 10.09 3.50 0.54
C SER A 37 11.23 2.55 0.94
N LYS A 38 11.21 1.31 0.43
CA LYS A 38 12.28 0.33 0.67
C LYS A 38 13.59 0.77 0.03
N LYS A 39 13.57 1.25 -1.22
CA LYS A 39 14.77 1.77 -1.90
C LYS A 39 15.38 2.96 -1.16
N THR A 40 14.55 3.89 -0.69
CA THR A 40 15.00 5.06 0.08
C THR A 40 15.57 4.65 1.44
N ALA A 41 14.93 3.73 2.16
CA ALA A 41 15.44 3.19 3.41
C ALA A 41 16.79 2.46 3.22
N ILE A 42 16.92 1.61 2.21
CA ILE A 42 18.20 0.93 1.90
C ILE A 42 19.29 1.95 1.59
N ALA A 43 19.01 2.98 0.78
CA ALA A 43 19.99 4.02 0.47
C ALA A 43 20.41 4.81 1.71
N PHE A 44 19.48 5.12 2.61
CA PHE A 44 19.77 5.76 3.89
C PHE A 44 20.67 4.88 4.76
N LEU A 45 20.33 3.61 4.93
CA LEU A 45 21.10 2.66 5.74
C LEU A 45 22.50 2.39 5.17
N LYS A 46 22.66 2.39 3.83
CA LYS A 46 23.98 2.34 3.18
C LYS A 46 24.79 3.60 3.45
N ARG A 47 24.19 4.79 3.34
CA ARG A 47 24.86 6.07 3.67
C ARG A 47 25.25 6.17 5.14
N ALA A 48 24.46 5.58 6.03
CA ALA A 48 24.75 5.52 7.45
C ALA A 48 25.85 4.50 7.80
N GLY A 49 26.37 3.72 6.83
CA GLY A 49 27.37 2.69 7.06
C GLY A 49 26.84 1.44 7.79
N ILE A 50 25.51 1.31 7.94
CA ILE A 50 24.86 0.16 8.57
C ILE A 50 24.78 -1.01 7.59
N LEU A 51 24.53 -0.71 6.31
CA LEU A 51 24.53 -1.69 5.23
C LEU A 51 25.75 -1.49 4.32
N ASP A 52 26.26 -2.58 3.76
CA ASP A 52 27.31 -2.59 2.75
C ASP A 52 26.78 -2.24 1.34
N THR A 53 27.67 -2.22 0.35
CA THR A 53 27.32 -1.94 -1.05
C THR A 53 26.36 -2.97 -1.65
N GLU A 54 26.36 -4.20 -1.13
CA GLU A 54 25.45 -5.29 -1.51
C GLU A 54 24.08 -5.19 -0.80
N GLY A 55 23.96 -4.36 0.24
CA GLY A 55 22.74 -4.21 1.04
C GLY A 55 22.62 -5.23 2.17
N LYS A 56 23.70 -5.92 2.52
CA LYS A 56 23.80 -6.76 3.73
C LYS A 56 24.28 -5.91 4.89
N LEU A 57 24.11 -6.41 6.12
CA LEU A 57 24.64 -5.75 7.32
C LEU A 57 26.15 -5.59 7.16
N ALA A 58 26.62 -4.34 7.25
CA ALA A 58 28.05 -4.05 7.27
C ALA A 58 28.65 -4.77 8.47
N LYS A 59 29.81 -5.43 8.28
CA LYS A 59 30.52 -6.06 9.38
C LYS A 59 30.83 -4.96 10.41
N PRO A 60 30.44 -5.12 11.69
CA PRO A 60 30.92 -4.20 12.72
C PRO A 60 32.44 -4.26 12.68
N TYR A 61 33.10 -3.11 12.50
CA TYR A 61 34.55 -3.02 12.65
C TYR A 61 34.87 -3.49 14.08
N ARG A 62 35.45 -4.69 14.19
CA ARG A 62 36.14 -5.19 15.36
C ARG A 62 37.60 -5.33 15.00
#